data_AF-A0A3B7D2P1-F1
#
_entry.id   AF-A0A3B7D2P1-F1
#
_cell.length_a   1.000
_cell.length_b   1.000
_cell.length_c   1.000
_cell.angle_alpha   90.00
_cell.angle_beta   90.00
_cell.angle_gamma   90.00
#
_symmetry.space_group_name_H-M   'P 1'
#
loop_
_entity.id
_entity.type
_entity.pdbx_description
1 polymer ?
#
loop_
_entity_poly.entity_id
_entity_poly.type
_entity_poly.pdbx_seq_one_letter_code
_entity_poly.pdbx_strand_id
1 'polypeptide(L)'
;MLWGNVASSLSGAQTMLAAARPDRAAAGGRIIGGLLDQGVLHGTGDLHGVRPGFVRRSCCLFYRLPSAGVCGDCVLDRAPSPAPRGSMGPQTPGGPR
;
A
#
# COMPACT_ATOMS: atom_id res chain seq x y z
N MET A 1 1.16 -9.62 -3.54
CA MET A 1 0.51 -8.90 -2.42
C MET A 1 1.47 -8.63 -1.26
N LEU A 2 2.15 -9.63 -0.68
CA LEU A 2 3.11 -9.37 0.42
C LEU A 2 4.26 -8.42 0.03
N TRP A 3 4.95 -8.68 -1.08
CA TRP A 3 6.07 -7.84 -1.54
C TRP A 3 5.67 -6.41 -1.89
N GLY A 4 4.44 -6.20 -2.36
CA GLY A 4 3.89 -4.85 -2.57
C GLY A 4 3.71 -4.07 -1.27
N ASN A 5 3.32 -4.75 -0.18
CA ASN A 5 3.26 -4.13 1.15
C ASN A 5 4.66 -3.81 1.69
N VAL A 6 5.65 -4.66 1.44
CA VAL A 6 7.05 -4.39 1.83
C VAL A 6 7.57 -3.16 1.11
N ALA A 7 7.40 -3.09 -0.22
CA ALA A 7 7.81 -1.95 -1.03
C ALA A 7 7.13 -0.64 -0.59
N SER A 8 5.84 -0.72 -0.25
CA SER A 8 5.08 0.38 0.37
C SER A 8 5.71 0.88 1.67
N SER A 9 6.03 -0.04 2.59
CA SER A 9 6.65 0.33 3.87
C SER A 9 8.01 0.99 3.69
N LEU A 10 8.82 0.53 2.72
CA LEU A 10 10.10 1.14 2.39
C LEU A 10 9.93 2.58 1.87
N SER A 11 8.99 2.79 0.96
CA SER A 11 8.67 4.13 0.42
C SER A 11 8.15 5.06 1.52
N GLY A 12 7.25 4.58 2.39
CA GLY A 12 6.78 5.35 3.54
C GLY A 12 7.89 5.71 4.53
N ALA A 13 8.80 4.76 4.81
CA ALA A 13 9.97 5.01 5.64
C ALA A 13 10.89 6.09 5.03
N GLN A 14 11.09 6.07 3.71
CA GLN A 14 11.85 7.12 3.03
C GLN A 14 11.19 8.49 3.15
N THR A 15 9.87 8.59 3.01
CA THR A 15 9.15 9.85 3.22
C THR A 15 9.36 10.39 4.62
N MET A 16 9.24 9.53 5.65
CA MET A 16 9.46 9.93 7.04
C MET A 16 10.92 10.31 7.32
N LEU A 17 11.88 9.56 6.76
CA LEU A 17 13.30 9.88 6.88
C LEU A 17 13.63 11.22 6.23
N ALA A 18 13.12 11.48 5.02
CA ALA A 18 13.35 12.74 4.32
C ALA A 18 12.75 13.94 5.07
N ALA A 19 11.59 13.77 5.71
CA ALA A 19 10.98 14.79 6.55
C ALA A 19 11.77 15.06 7.83
N ALA A 20 12.23 14.00 8.53
CA ALA A 20 12.96 14.13 9.78
C ALA A 20 14.42 14.57 9.59
N ARG A 21 15.04 14.15 8.48
CA ARG A 21 16.46 14.36 8.14
C ARG A 21 16.62 14.77 6.67
N PRO A 22 16.28 16.03 6.32
CA PRO A 22 16.41 16.53 4.95
C PRO A 22 17.83 16.39 4.40
N ASP A 23 18.85 16.49 5.27
CA ASP A 23 20.27 16.28 4.95
C ASP A 23 20.57 14.86 4.42
N ARG A 24 19.71 13.88 4.71
CA ARG A 24 19.87 12.47 4.30
C ARG A 24 18.88 12.04 3.24
N ALA A 25 17.94 12.88 2.83
CA ALA A 25 16.87 12.53 1.90
C ALA A 25 17.42 11.92 0.60
N ALA A 26 18.43 12.53 -0.01
CA ALA A 26 19.03 12.02 -1.26
C ALA A 26 19.75 10.67 -1.08
N ALA A 27 20.44 10.47 0.05
CA ALA A 27 21.10 9.20 0.33
C ALA A 27 20.09 8.08 0.60
N GLY A 28 19.07 8.34 1.42
CA GLY A 28 17.97 7.41 1.66
C GLY A 28 17.22 7.05 0.38
N GLY A 29 16.97 8.04 -0.49
CA GLY A 29 16.28 7.84 -1.76
C GLY A 29 17.04 6.90 -2.70
N ARG A 30 18.37 7.03 -2.78
CA ARG A 30 19.21 6.11 -3.56
C ARG A 30 19.18 4.68 -3.02
N ILE A 31 19.22 4.51 -1.69
CA ILE A 31 19.18 3.18 -1.06
C ILE A 31 17.83 2.51 -1.32
N ILE A 32 16.73 3.22 -1.04
CA ILE A 32 15.39 2.67 -1.22
C ILE A 32 15.09 2.43 -2.70
N GLY A 33 15.47 3.34 -3.60
CA GLY A 33 15.37 3.12 -5.05
C GLY A 33 16.12 1.87 -5.49
N GLY A 34 17.38 1.71 -5.07
CA GLY A 34 18.17 0.52 -5.38
C GLY A 34 17.55 -0.78 -4.86
N LEU A 35 16.94 -0.77 -3.67
CA LEU A 35 16.22 -1.93 -3.15
C LEU A 35 14.96 -2.25 -3.97
N LEU A 36 14.22 -1.22 -4.38
CA LEU A 36 13.01 -1.38 -5.19
C LEU A 36 13.32 -1.87 -6.62
N ASP A 37 14.51 -1.61 -7.13
CA ASP A 37 14.96 -2.06 -8.46
C ASP A 37 15.51 -3.49 -8.48
N GLN A 38 15.51 -4.21 -7.34
CA GLN A 38 16.15 -5.52 -7.23
C GLN A 38 15.22 -6.65 -6.77
N GLY A 39 15.52 -7.86 -7.26
CA GLY A 39 14.95 -9.12 -6.78
C GLY A 39 13.42 -9.14 -6.74
N VAL A 40 12.87 -9.60 -5.62
CA VAL A 40 11.42 -9.77 -5.40
C VAL A 40 10.66 -8.44 -5.23
N LEU A 41 11.36 -7.32 -5.08
CA LEU A 41 10.78 -5.99 -4.98
C LEU A 41 10.66 -5.29 -6.33
N HIS A 42 11.46 -5.72 -7.32
CA HIS A 42 11.42 -5.18 -8.67
C HIS A 42 10.02 -5.31 -9.28
N GLY A 43 9.49 -4.17 -9.75
CA GLY A 43 8.15 -4.10 -10.31
C GLY A 43 7.04 -4.35 -9.28
N THR A 44 7.23 -4.06 -8.01
CA THR A 44 6.09 -4.08 -7.06
C THR A 44 5.32 -2.76 -7.04
N GLY A 45 5.89 -1.70 -7.62
CA GLY A 45 5.33 -0.38 -7.80
C GLY A 45 6.22 0.52 -8.65
N ASP A 46 5.74 1.72 -8.94
CA ASP A 46 6.36 2.70 -9.82
C ASP A 46 6.72 3.96 -9.03
N LEU A 47 7.99 4.38 -9.09
CA LEU A 47 8.48 5.61 -8.47
C LEU A 47 8.13 6.82 -9.36
N HIS A 48 7.10 7.58 -9.00
CA HIS A 48 6.76 8.83 -9.69
C HIS A 48 7.50 10.03 -9.08
N GLY A 49 8.37 10.67 -9.88
CA GLY A 49 9.25 11.75 -9.44
C GLY A 49 8.58 13.10 -9.13
N VAL A 50 7.26 13.25 -9.31
CA VAL A 50 6.59 14.58 -9.24
C VAL A 50 5.35 14.67 -8.34
N ARG A 51 4.79 13.55 -7.82
CA ARG A 51 3.70 13.47 -6.81
C ARG A 51 3.31 12.00 -6.54
N PRO A 52 2.68 11.71 -5.38
CA PRO A 52 3.39 11.20 -4.20
C PRO A 52 4.25 9.97 -4.55
N GLY A 53 5.46 9.95 -3.99
CA GLY A 53 6.46 8.93 -4.27
C GLY A 53 5.93 7.52 -4.08
N PHE A 54 6.14 6.70 -5.10
CA PHE A 54 5.79 5.28 -5.19
C PHE A 54 4.27 4.99 -5.26
N VAL A 55 3.85 4.34 -6.35
CA VAL A 55 2.50 3.78 -6.52
C VAL A 55 2.63 2.26 -6.65
N ARG A 56 1.96 1.48 -5.80
CA ARG A 56 2.00 0.02 -5.92
C ARG A 56 1.32 -0.44 -7.21
N ARG A 57 1.81 -1.54 -7.81
CA ARG A 57 1.08 -2.30 -8.84
C ARG A 57 0.09 -3.31 -8.26
N SER A 58 -0.03 -3.35 -6.93
CA SER A 58 -0.86 -4.30 -6.19
C SER A 58 -1.69 -3.63 -5.09
N CYS A 59 -2.80 -4.27 -4.72
CA CYS A 59 -3.80 -3.70 -3.83
C CYS A 59 -3.56 -4.10 -2.36
N CYS A 60 -3.32 -3.10 -1.48
CA CYS A 60 -3.17 -3.25 -0.02
C CYS A 60 -4.43 -3.77 0.71
N LEU A 61 -5.60 -3.77 0.05
CA LEU A 61 -6.94 -4.08 0.60
C LEU A 61 -7.38 -3.24 1.82
N PHE A 62 -6.59 -2.25 2.23
CA PHE A 62 -6.92 -1.31 3.31
C PHE A 62 -8.30 -0.65 3.10
N TYR A 63 -8.66 -0.32 1.86
CA TYR A 63 -9.96 0.27 1.51
C TYR A 63 -11.18 -0.58 1.91
N ARG A 64 -10.99 -1.87 2.21
CA ARG A 64 -12.10 -2.77 2.60
C ARG A 64 -12.46 -2.63 4.08
N LEU A 65 -11.63 -1.96 4.88
CA LEU A 65 -11.93 -1.73 6.28
C LEU A 65 -13.04 -0.68 6.42
N PRO A 66 -13.94 -0.81 7.41
CA PRO A 66 -14.98 0.19 7.67
C PRO A 66 -14.36 1.58 7.83
N SER A 67 -14.92 2.57 7.13
CA SER A 67 -14.47 3.97 7.14
C SER A 67 -13.05 4.22 6.64
N ALA A 68 -12.37 3.22 6.04
CA ALA A 68 -11.05 3.42 5.46
C ALA A 68 -11.13 4.08 4.08
N GLY A 69 -10.13 4.90 3.78
CA GLY A 69 -9.88 5.44 2.45
C GLY A 69 -8.90 4.59 1.64
N VAL A 70 -8.21 5.21 0.70
CA VAL A 70 -7.08 4.59 -0.01
C VAL A 70 -5.75 4.85 0.73
N CYS A 71 -4.81 3.92 0.57
CA CYS A 71 -3.42 4.08 0.99
C CYS A 71 -2.77 5.28 0.23
N GLY A 72 -1.77 5.96 0.80
CA GLY A 72 -1.07 7.09 0.12
C GLY A 72 -0.31 6.70 -1.16
N ASP A 73 -0.08 5.40 -1.34
CA ASP A 73 0.57 4.73 -2.48
C ASP A 73 -0.38 3.70 -3.13
N CYS A 74 -1.69 3.95 -3.07
CA CYS A 74 -2.68 3.06 -3.65
C CYS A 74 -2.66 3.11 -5.17
N VAL A 75 -2.90 1.95 -5.80
CA VAL A 75 -3.13 1.85 -7.25
C VAL A 75 -4.49 2.43 -7.68
N LEU A 76 -5.34 2.76 -6.71
CA LEU A 76 -6.67 3.33 -6.93
C LEU A 76 -6.67 4.79 -6.50
N ASP A 77 -7.24 5.67 -7.34
CA ASP A 77 -7.38 7.09 -7.01
C ASP A 77 -8.44 7.35 -5.92
N ARG A 78 -9.40 6.44 -5.77
CA ARG A 78 -10.45 6.50 -4.74
C ARG A 78 -10.89 5.09 -4.33
N ALA A 79 -11.39 4.96 -3.10
CA ALA A 79 -11.95 3.70 -2.64
C ALA A 79 -13.16 3.33 -3.50
N PRO A 80 -13.26 2.08 -3.99
CA PRO A 80 -14.46 1.61 -4.67
C PRO A 80 -15.66 1.72 -3.72
N SER A 81 -16.81 2.13 -4.23
CA SER A 81 -18.05 2.08 -3.44
C SER A 81 -18.27 0.63 -2.96
N PRO A 82 -18.63 0.42 -1.68
CA PRO A 82 -18.96 -0.91 -1.20
C PRO A 82 -20.03 -1.51 -2.11
N ALA A 83 -19.82 -2.75 -2.57
CA ALA A 83 -20.90 -3.47 -3.25
C ALA A 83 -22.13 -3.49 -2.33
N PRO A 84 -23.35 -3.38 -2.86
CA PRO A 84 -24.55 -3.54 -2.04
C PRO A 84 -24.38 -4.86 -1.29
N ARG A 85 -24.42 -4.78 0.05
CA ARG A 85 -24.30 -5.98 0.88
C ARG A 85 -25.46 -6.88 0.49
N GLY A 86 -25.18 -7.94 -0.28
CA GLY A 86 -26.08 -9.08 -0.35
C GLY A 86 -26.35 -9.47 1.10
N SER A 87 -27.62 -9.60 1.46
CA SER A 87 -28.02 -9.92 2.83
C SER A 87 -27.26 -11.18 3.27
N MET A 88 -26.24 -11.01 4.10
CA MET A 88 -25.68 -12.11 4.87
C MET A 88 -26.81 -12.54 5.79
N GLY A 89 -27.56 -13.56 5.36
CA GLY A 89 -28.62 -14.14 6.17
C GLY A 89 -28.05 -14.55 7.54
N PRO A 90 -28.86 -14.55 8.60
CA PRO A 90 -28.41 -14.96 9.91
C PRO A 90 -27.81 -16.37 9.81
N GLN A 91 -26.53 -16.49 10.13
CA GLN A 91 -25.88 -17.79 10.25
C GLN A 91 -26.48 -18.50 11.46
N THR A 92 -27.39 -19.44 11.22
CA THR A 92 -27.94 -20.29 12.26
C THR A 92 -26.80 -21.19 12.77
N PRO A 93 -26.47 -21.19 14.08
CA PRO A 93 -25.54 -22.15 14.62
C PRO A 93 -26.10 -23.56 14.41
N GLY A 94 -25.32 -24.45 13.81
CA GLY A 94 -25.71 -25.84 13.59
C GLY A 94 -26.07 -26.53 14.91
N GLY A 95 -27.25 -27.17 14.95
CA GLY A 95 -27.71 -27.96 16.09
C GLY A 95 -26.93 -29.28 16.25
N PRO A 96 -26.99 -29.91 17.44
CA PRO A 96 -26.25 -31.13 17.74
C PRO A 96 -26.78 -32.34 16.97
N ARG A 97 -25.86 -33.28 16.69
CA ARG A 97 -26.05 -34.53 15.94
C ARG A 97 -26.85 -35.58 16.71
#